data_AF-A0A4V4U8G1-F1
#
_entry.id   AF-A0A4V4U8G1-F1
#
_cell.length_a   1.000
_cell.length_b   1.000
_cell.length_c   1.000
_cell.angle_alpha   90.00
_cell.angle_beta   90.00
_cell.angle_gamma   90.00
#
_symmetry.space_group_name_H-M   'P 1'
#
loop_
_entity.id
_entity.type
_entity.pdbx_description
1 polymer ?
#
loop_
_entity_poly.entity_id
_entity_poly.type
_entity_poly.pdbx_seq_one_letter_code
_entity_poly.pdbx_strand_id
1 'polypeptide(L)'
;MGTERRDTMHGALVGWHVEDLGQRMVLTVETVSKPPPHHREDVHKHRFVLDRNQSVQLGNYLFEMSGQAPRRGRRKPLLDRLLGA
;
A
#
# COMPACT_ATOMS: atom_id res chain seq x y z
N MET A 1 8.09 -34.77 -5.74
CA MET A 1 6.93 -33.85 -5.71
C MET A 1 7.09 -32.98 -4.46
N GLY A 2 7.89 -31.92 -4.57
CA GLY A 2 8.17 -31.02 -3.45
C GLY A 2 7.00 -30.09 -3.26
N THR A 3 6.35 -30.13 -2.11
CA THR A 3 5.42 -29.09 -1.69
C THR A 3 6.25 -27.84 -1.42
N GLU A 4 6.31 -26.95 -2.41
CA GLU A 4 6.75 -25.58 -2.20
C GLU A 4 5.78 -24.98 -1.17
N ARG A 5 6.16 -25.05 0.11
CA ARG A 5 5.57 -24.15 1.10
C ARG A 5 5.84 -22.79 0.52
N ARG A 6 4.79 -22.09 0.11
CA ARG A 6 4.85 -20.63 0.07
C ARG A 6 5.14 -20.27 1.52
N ASP A 7 6.42 -20.11 1.86
CA ASP A 7 6.80 -19.56 3.14
C ASP A 7 6.20 -18.16 3.11
N THR A 8 5.03 -18.03 3.71
CA THR A 8 4.35 -16.76 3.82
C THR A 8 5.24 -15.92 4.72
N MET A 9 6.09 -15.11 4.10
CA MET A 9 7.11 -14.35 4.79
C MET A 9 6.42 -13.25 5.59
N HIS A 10 6.11 -13.56 6.85
CA HIS A 10 5.47 -12.66 7.78
C HIS A 10 6.54 -11.94 8.61
N GLY A 11 6.42 -10.62 8.71
CA GLY A 11 7.33 -9.78 9.51
C GLY A 11 6.62 -8.52 9.98
N ALA A 12 7.16 -7.88 11.01
CA ALA A 12 6.67 -6.59 11.49
C ALA A 12 7.03 -5.49 10.49
N LEU A 13 6.04 -4.70 10.07
CA LEU A 13 6.24 -3.53 9.23
C LEU A 13 6.94 -2.43 10.04
N VAL A 14 8.15 -2.06 9.64
CA VAL A 14 8.96 -1.03 10.33
C VAL A 14 9.10 0.25 9.52
N GLY A 15 8.82 0.20 8.22
CA GLY A 15 8.91 1.36 7.34
C GLY A 15 8.24 1.11 6.00
N TRP A 16 7.81 2.19 5.36
CA TRP A 16 7.35 2.18 3.98
C TRP A 16 7.53 3.57 3.36
N HIS A 17 7.78 3.62 2.06
CA HIS A 17 7.81 4.87 1.30
C HIS A 17 7.37 4.64 -0.14
N VAL A 18 6.94 5.72 -0.80
CA VAL A 18 6.47 5.70 -2.18
C VAL A 18 7.28 6.69 -3.01
N GLU A 19 7.71 6.23 -4.18
CA GLU A 19 8.31 7.07 -5.23
C GLU A 19 7.32 7.16 -6.40
N ASP A 20 6.92 8.38 -6.79
CA ASP A 20 6.07 8.62 -7.96
C ASP A 20 6.92 8.70 -9.23
N LEU A 21 6.65 7.82 -10.19
CA LEU A 21 7.30 7.75 -11.50
C LEU A 21 6.36 8.18 -12.64
N GLY A 22 5.34 8.99 -12.34
CA GLY A 22 4.39 9.53 -13.30
C GLY A 22 3.27 8.55 -13.62
N GLN A 23 3.52 7.56 -14.49
CA GLN A 23 2.49 6.56 -14.84
C GLN A 23 2.53 5.33 -13.92
N ARG A 24 3.57 5.23 -13.10
CA ARG A 24 3.80 4.14 -12.15
C ARG A 24 4.22 4.73 -10.81
N MET A 25 4.11 3.94 -9.76
CA MET A 25 4.73 4.22 -8.47
C MET A 25 5.53 3.01 -8.00
N VAL A 26 6.56 3.28 -7.19
CA VAL A 26 7.30 2.24 -6.48
C VAL A 26 6.97 2.34 -5.01
N LEU A 27 6.30 1.32 -4.47
CA LEU A 27 6.09 1.16 -3.05
C LEU A 27 7.20 0.28 -2.49
N THR A 28 8.03 0.85 -1.61
CA THR A 28 9.01 0.09 -0.84
C THR A 28 8.43 -0.18 0.55
N VAL A 29 8.40 -1.45 0.94
CA VAL A 29 7.95 -1.93 2.25
C VAL A 29 9.13 -2.56 2.98
N GLU A 30 9.35 -2.18 4.23
CA GLU A 30 10.46 -2.65 5.06
C GLU A 30 9.92 -3.46 6.25
N THR A 31 10.38 -4.69 6.39
CA THR A 31 9.93 -5.63 7.42
C THR A 31 11.09 -6.21 8.22
N VAL A 32 10.81 -6.63 9.45
CA VAL A 32 11.73 -7.41 10.29
C VAL A 32 11.03 -8.69 10.77
N SER A 33 11.76 -9.80 10.80
CA SER A 33 11.21 -11.12 11.16
C SER A 33 11.50 -11.56 12.60
N LYS A 34 12.44 -10.88 13.27
CA LYS A 34 12.85 -11.17 14.66
C LYS A 34 12.44 -10.05 15.62
N PRO A 35 12.24 -10.32 16.92
CA PRO A 35 12.00 -9.28 17.94
C PRO A 35 13.19 -8.31 18.09
N PRO A 36 12.97 -7.10 18.65
CA PRO A 36 14.04 -6.16 18.97
C PRO A 36 15.08 -6.77 19.93
N PRO A 37 16.36 -6.36 19.88
CA PRO A 37 16.90 -5.29 19.05
C PRO A 37 17.13 -5.70 17.58
N HIS A 38 16.92 -4.76 16.65
CA HIS A 38 17.16 -4.96 15.22
C HIS A 38 18.44 -4.25 14.77
N HIS A 39 19.18 -4.89 13.88
CA HIS A 39 20.29 -4.32 13.13
C HIS A 39 19.86 -4.05 11.69
N ARG A 40 20.62 -3.22 10.96
CA ARG A 40 20.29 -2.83 9.59
C ARG A 40 20.14 -4.02 8.64
N GLU A 41 20.91 -5.08 8.84
CA GLU A 41 20.85 -6.33 8.08
C GLU A 41 19.59 -7.17 8.30
N ASP A 42 18.86 -6.93 9.40
CA ASP A 42 17.61 -7.63 9.71
C ASP A 42 16.41 -7.05 8.96
N VAL A 43 16.59 -5.93 8.25
CA VAL A 43 15.53 -5.24 7.51
C VAL A 43 15.42 -5.81 6.10
N HIS A 44 14.32 -6.53 5.85
CA HIS A 44 13.97 -7.01 4.52
C HIS A 44 13.20 -5.91 3.76
N LYS A 45 13.62 -5.63 2.53
CA LYS A 45 12.96 -4.64 1.66
C LYS A 45 12.23 -5.33 0.52
N HIS A 46 10.94 -5.04 0.40
CA HIS A 46 10.10 -5.48 -0.71
C HIS A 46 9.74 -4.26 -1.56
N ARG A 47 9.93 -4.35 -2.88
CA ARG A 47 9.60 -3.26 -3.81
C ARG A 47 8.50 -3.71 -4.76
N PHE A 48 7.42 -2.95 -4.80
CA PHE A 48 6.29 -3.17 -5.67
C PHE A 48 6.21 -2.03 -6.69
N VAL A 49 6.27 -2.36 -7.97
CA VAL A 49 5.99 -1.42 -9.04
C VAL A 49 4.52 -1.53 -9.38
N LEU A 50 3.77 -0.44 -9.21
CA LEU A 50 2.33 -0.40 -9.40
C LEU A 50 1.98 0.64 -10.47
N ASP A 51 1.00 0.36 -11.31
CA ASP A 51 0.34 1.41 -12.08
C ASP A 51 -0.63 2.21 -11.20
N ARG A 52 -1.18 3.31 -11.73
CA ARG A 52 -2.12 4.17 -11.00
C ARG A 52 -3.38 3.42 -10.53
N ASN A 53 -3.94 2.52 -11.33
CA ASN A 53 -5.16 1.79 -11.00
C ASN A 53 -4.90 0.76 -9.88
N GLN A 54 -3.79 0.03 -9.96
CA GLN A 54 -3.35 -0.92 -8.93
C GLN A 54 -3.10 -0.21 -7.60
N SER A 55 -2.56 1.01 -7.65
CA SER A 55 -2.30 1.83 -6.47
C SER A 55 -3.58 2.30 -5.78
N VAL A 56 -4.59 2.69 -6.57
CA VAL A 56 -5.92 3.03 -6.05
C VAL A 56 -6.55 1.82 -5.37
N GLN A 57 -6.47 0.64 -6.00
CA GLN A 57 -7.01 -0.60 -5.42
C GLN A 57 -6.31 -0.97 -4.11
N LEU A 58 -4.98 -0.90 -4.07
CA LEU A 58 -4.21 -1.14 -2.85
C LEU A 58 -4.61 -0.16 -1.74
N GLY A 59 -4.71 1.13 -2.07
CA GLY A 59 -5.14 2.16 -1.14
C GLY A 59 -6.53 1.88 -0.56
N ASN A 60 -7.52 1.57 -1.42
CA ASN A 60 -8.87 1.23 -0.99
C ASN A 60 -8.89 -0.01 -0.09
N TYR A 61 -8.13 -1.05 -0.45
CA TYR A 61 -8.05 -2.28 0.34
C TYR A 61 -7.49 -2.05 1.74
N LEU A 62 -6.34 -1.36 1.84
CA LEU A 62 -5.73 -1.00 3.13
C LEU A 62 -6.68 -0.14 3.97
N PHE A 63 -7.42 0.74 3.30
CA PHE A 63 -8.36 1.62 3.93
C PHE A 63 -9.57 0.85 4.50
N GLU A 64 -10.18 -0.04 3.71
CA GLU A 64 -11.25 -0.95 4.16
C GLU A 64 -10.80 -1.85 5.32
N MET A 65 -9.60 -2.43 5.23
CA MET A 65 -9.01 -3.25 6.28
C MET A 65 -8.81 -2.52 7.60
N SER A 66 -8.51 -1.22 7.55
CA SER A 66 -8.31 -0.40 8.75
C SER A 66 -9.60 -0.10 9.52
N GLY A 67 -10.77 -0.47 8.98
CA GLY A 67 -12.08 -0.11 9.54
C GLY A 67 -12.39 1.39 9.46
N GLN A 68 -11.53 2.19 8.83
CA GLN A 68 -11.84 3.58 8.52
C GLN A 68 -12.82 3.61 7.33
N ALA A 69 -13.64 4.66 7.19
CA ALA A 69 -14.47 4.89 5.99
C ALA A 69 -13.74 5.76 4.93
N PRO A 70 -13.60 5.33 3.64
CA PRO A 70 -12.78 6.02 2.66
C PRO A 70 -13.08 7.50 2.73
N ARG A 71 -12.05 8.36 2.77
CA ARG A 71 -12.26 9.82 2.70
C ARG A 71 -13.13 10.07 1.48
N ARG A 72 -14.44 10.24 1.68
CA ARG A 72 -15.39 10.50 0.60
C ARG A 72 -14.84 11.74 -0.06
N GLY A 73 -14.32 11.59 -1.28
CA GLY A 73 -13.83 12.70 -2.07
C GLY A 73 -14.86 13.81 -1.95
N ARG A 74 -14.41 14.99 -1.54
CA ARG A 74 -15.24 16.18 -1.28
C ARG A 74 -16.36 16.18 -2.31
N ARG A 75 -17.60 15.84 -1.88
CA ARG A 75 -18.74 15.76 -2.80
C ARG A 75 -18.72 17.06 -3.58
N LYS A 76 -18.54 17.00 -4.91
CA LYS A 76 -18.78 18.16 -5.76
C LYS A 76 -20.19 18.64 -5.38
N PRO A 77 -20.36 19.89 -4.93
CA PRO A 77 -21.65 20.36 -4.47
C PRO A 77 -22.65 20.12 -5.60
N LEU A 78 -23.85 19.66 -5.24
CA LEU A 78 -24.96 19.31 -6.14
C LEU A 78 -25.31 20.43 -7.14
N LEU A 79 -24.75 21.62 -6.96
CA LEU A 79 -24.86 22.79 -7.82
C LEU A 79 -24.24 22.59 -9.22
N ASP A 80 -23.19 21.78 -9.36
CA ASP A 80 -22.61 21.47 -10.70
C ASP A 80 -23.58 20.67 -11.59
N ARG A 81 -24.60 20.03 -11.00
CA ARG A 81 -25.60 19.22 -11.71
C ARG A 81 -26.87 19.99 -12.09
N LEU A 82 -27.06 21.20 -11.55
CA LEU A 82 -28.21 22.05 -11.85
C LEU A 82 -27.86 23.23 -12.78
N LEU A 83 -26.58 23.53 -12.99
CA LEU A 83 -26.12 24.66 -13.81
C LEU A 83 -25.34 24.23 -15.06
N GLY A 84 -25.66 23.07 -15.64
CA GLY A 84 -25.19 22.57 -16.95
C GLY A 84 -24.08 23.38 -17.64
N ALA A 85 -22.85 23.25 -17.15
CA ALA A 85 -21.63 23.78 -17.74
C ALA A 85 -20.51 22.74 -17.61
#